data_AF-A0A3P7JHS6-F1
#
_entry.id   AF-A0A3P7JHS6-F1
#
_cell.length_a   1.000
_cell.length_b   1.000
_cell.length_c   1.000
_cell.angle_alpha   90.00
_cell.angle_beta   90.00
_cell.angle_gamma   90.00
#
_symmetry.space_group_name_H-M   'P 1'
#
loop_
_entity.id
_entity.type
_entity.pdbx_description
1 polymer ?
#
loop_
_entity_poly.entity_id
_entity_poly.type
_entity_poly.pdbx_seq_one_letter_code
_entity_poly.pdbx_strand_id
1 'polypeptide(L)'
;KSLNSGPSTFTGEDTAELYVHGSRAVADALSQRLTGFEGVRQANRGEFTKRAFFNGKMDFHEVHGLRNLIYSETQRQRQMSYGQMRGGAEARRIRYPSIICYEVN
;
A
#
# COMPACT_ATOMS: atom_id res chain seq x y z
N LYS A 1 2.22 14.32 8.10
CA LYS A 1 3.37 13.62 7.47
C LYS A 1 3.79 12.51 8.42
N SER A 2 3.68 11.25 8.01
CA SER A 2 4.35 10.14 8.69
C SER A 2 5.49 9.65 7.80
N LEU A 3 6.70 9.58 8.35
CA LEU A 3 7.86 8.95 7.71
C LEU A 3 8.06 7.61 8.41
N ASN A 4 7.91 6.51 7.67
CA ASN A 4 7.94 5.18 8.25
C ASN A 4 9.12 4.40 7.65
N SER A 5 9.96 3.85 8.52
CA SER A 5 11.07 2.98 8.13
C SER A 5 10.56 1.66 7.58
N GLY A 6 11.17 1.16 6.51
CA GLY A 6 10.66 0.07 5.69
C GLY A 6 10.09 -1.15 6.41
N PRO A 7 10.77 -1.79 7.37
CA PRO A 7 10.29 -3.04 7.97
C PRO A 7 8.89 -2.95 8.59
N SER A 8 8.47 -1.76 9.03
CA SER A 8 7.17 -1.50 9.65
C SER A 8 6.12 -0.94 8.70
N THR A 9 6.43 -0.74 7.41
CA THR A 9 5.47 -0.24 6.41
C THR A 9 4.68 -1.38 5.78
N PHE A 10 3.61 -1.02 5.06
CA PHE A 10 2.79 -1.98 4.31
C PHE A 10 3.60 -2.76 3.27
N THR A 11 4.45 -2.07 2.49
CA THR A 11 5.28 -2.69 1.46
C THR A 11 6.56 -3.30 2.01
N GLY A 12 7.01 -2.93 3.20
CA GLY A 12 8.35 -3.29 3.68
C GLY A 12 9.45 -2.32 3.24
N GLU A 13 9.10 -1.29 2.47
CA GLU A 13 10.01 -0.26 1.94
C GLU A 13 9.78 1.07 2.63
N ASP A 14 10.79 1.94 2.66
CA ASP A 14 10.66 3.29 3.21
C ASP A 14 9.52 4.03 2.50
N THR A 15 8.54 4.46 3.29
CA THR A 15 7.28 5.01 2.78
C THR A 15 6.93 6.30 3.51
N ALA A 16 6.37 7.26 2.77
CA ALA A 16 5.84 8.50 3.32
C ALA A 16 4.34 8.61 3.00
N GLU A 17 3.52 8.86 4.03
CA GLU A 17 2.08 9.08 3.88
C GLU A 17 1.74 10.57 4.01
N LEU A 18 1.05 11.09 3.00
CA LEU A 18 0.66 12.49 2.89
C LEU A 18 -0.86 12.62 3.03
N TYR A 19 -1.29 13.10 4.19
CA TYR A 19 -2.68 13.41 4.48
C TYR A 19 -2.95 14.86 4.04
N VAL A 20 -3.80 15.02 3.04
CA VAL A 20 -4.18 16.31 2.45
C VAL A 20 -5.70 16.47 2.43
N HIS A 21 -6.17 17.69 2.19
CA HIS A 21 -7.60 17.91 1.95
C HIS A 21 -8.07 17.14 0.71
N GLY A 22 -9.24 16.50 0.82
CA GLY A 22 -9.83 15.64 -0.22
C GLY A 22 -10.34 16.36 -1.47
N SER A 23 -9.86 17.57 -1.75
CA SER A 23 -10.19 18.28 -2.99
C SER A 23 -9.37 17.72 -4.15
N ARG A 24 -10.00 17.52 -5.31
CA ARG A 24 -9.33 17.00 -6.50
C ARG A 24 -8.16 17.89 -6.94
N ALA A 25 -8.33 19.21 -6.87
CA ALA A 25 -7.28 20.17 -7.20
C ALA A 25 -6.01 19.98 -6.37
N VAL A 26 -6.15 19.68 -5.06
CA VAL A 26 -4.99 19.41 -4.19
C VAL A 26 -4.33 18.07 -4.53
N ALA A 27 -5.11 17.03 -4.83
CA ALA A 27 -4.57 15.73 -5.24
C ALA A 27 -3.78 15.82 -6.56
N ASP A 28 -4.32 16.53 -7.56
CA ASP A 28 -3.67 16.72 -8.86
C ASP A 28 -2.40 17.58 -8.73
N ALA A 29 -2.46 18.67 -7.95
CA ALA A 29 -1.29 19.50 -7.67
C ALA A 29 -0.19 18.72 -6.94
N LEU A 30 -0.56 17.89 -5.96
CA LEU A 30 0.39 17.05 -5.24
C LEU A 30 1.03 16.02 -6.17
N SER A 31 0.22 15.32 -6.97
CA SER A 31 0.68 14.34 -7.96
C SER A 31 1.71 14.95 -8.92
N GLN A 32 1.41 16.12 -9.49
CA GLN A 32 2.32 16.83 -10.40
C GLN A 32 3.64 17.21 -9.73
N ARG A 33 3.58 17.68 -8.49
CA ARG A 33 4.79 18.03 -7.73
C ARG A 33 5.62 16.80 -7.39
N LEU A 34 4.99 15.68 -7.07
CA LEU A 34 5.68 14.43 -6.77
C LEU A 34 6.41 13.86 -8.00
N THR A 35 5.79 13.90 -9.19
CA THR A 35 6.44 13.43 -10.43
C THR A 35 7.72 14.21 -10.77
N GLY A 36 7.89 15.43 -10.23
CA GLY A 36 9.08 16.25 -10.48
C GLY A 36 10.33 15.82 -9.71
N PHE A 37 10.22 14.90 -8.74
CA PHE A 37 11.37 14.38 -8.01
C PHE A 37 12.02 13.21 -8.76
N GLU A 38 13.35 13.16 -8.73
CA GLU A 38 14.10 12.02 -9.27
C GLU A 38 13.73 10.73 -8.52
N GLY A 39 13.54 9.64 -9.25
CA GLY A 39 13.19 8.34 -8.68
C GLY A 39 11.74 8.20 -8.24
N VAL A 40 10.88 9.18 -8.56
CA VAL A 40 9.45 9.17 -8.20
C VAL A 40 8.59 8.95 -9.45
N ARG A 41 7.66 8.00 -9.37
CA ARG A 41 6.73 7.64 -10.45
C ARG A 41 5.36 7.29 -9.90
N GLN A 42 4.32 7.56 -10.67
CA GLN A 42 2.98 7.02 -10.40
C GLN A 42 3.01 5.49 -10.33
N ALA A 43 2.40 4.95 -9.29
CA ALA A 43 2.21 3.52 -9.11
C ALA A 43 1.26 2.96 -10.18
N ASN A 44 1.52 1.73 -10.62
CA ASN A 44 0.52 0.96 -11.35
C ASN A 44 -0.56 0.45 -10.39
N ARG A 45 -1.73 0.10 -10.93
CA ARG A 45 -2.83 -0.49 -10.14
C ARG A 45 -2.35 -1.71 -9.36
N GLY A 46 -2.55 -1.69 -8.04
CA GLY A 46 -2.18 -2.78 -7.14
C GLY A 46 -0.67 -2.96 -6.91
N GLU A 47 0.17 -2.02 -7.35
CA GLU A 47 1.63 -2.15 -7.23
C GLU A 47 2.09 -2.21 -5.77
N PHE A 48 1.44 -1.49 -4.85
CA PHE A 48 1.75 -1.55 -3.42
C PHE A 48 1.50 -2.95 -2.83
N THR A 49 0.34 -3.54 -3.11
CA THR A 49 0.01 -4.90 -2.65
C THR A 49 0.95 -5.94 -3.27
N LYS A 50 1.32 -5.76 -4.54
CA LYS A 50 2.32 -6.60 -5.21
C LYS A 50 3.67 -6.53 -4.50
N ARG A 51 4.14 -5.33 -4.14
CA ARG A 51 5.39 -5.14 -3.39
C ARG A 51 5.33 -5.76 -1.99
N ALA A 52 4.22 -5.56 -1.27
CA ALA A 52 4.00 -6.19 0.03
C ALA A 52 4.11 -7.74 -0.05
N PHE A 53 3.54 -8.35 -1.09
CA PHE A 53 3.66 -9.78 -1.34
C PHE A 53 5.12 -10.20 -1.59
N PHE A 54 5.83 -9.53 -2.51
CA PHE A 54 7.22 -9.88 -2.82
C PHE A 54 8.20 -9.62 -1.66
N ASN A 55 7.90 -8.66 -0.80
CA ASN A 55 8.69 -8.37 0.40
C ASN A 55 8.29 -9.22 1.61
N GLY A 56 7.44 -10.23 1.43
CA GLY A 56 7.02 -11.16 2.49
C GLY A 56 6.22 -10.48 3.61
N LYS A 57 5.60 -9.33 3.32
CA LYS A 57 4.70 -8.61 4.23
C LYS A 57 3.28 -9.15 4.18
N MET A 58 2.91 -9.82 3.09
CA MET A 58 1.64 -10.51 2.91
C MET A 58 1.85 -11.82 2.15
N ASP A 59 1.07 -12.84 2.46
CA ASP A 59 0.96 -14.05 1.66
C ASP A 59 -0.20 -13.98 0.64
N PHE A 60 -0.36 -15.04 -0.16
CA PHE A 60 -1.40 -15.09 -1.17
C PHE A 60 -2.83 -15.07 -0.59
N HIS A 61 -3.04 -15.73 0.56
CA HIS A 61 -4.33 -15.75 1.23
C HIS A 61 -4.70 -14.36 1.75
N GLU A 62 -3.74 -13.64 2.33
CA GLU A 62 -3.91 -12.28 2.85
C GLU A 62 -4.20 -11.29 1.71
N VAL A 63 -3.51 -11.40 0.57
CA VAL A 63 -3.78 -10.58 -0.62
C VAL A 63 -5.19 -10.81 -1.15
N HIS A 64 -5.64 -12.07 -1.21
CA HIS A 64 -7.01 -12.40 -1.60
C HIS A 64 -8.04 -11.90 -0.58
N GLY A 65 -7.74 -12.01 0.72
CA GLY A 65 -8.55 -11.48 1.80
C GLY A 65 -8.72 -9.96 1.68
N LEU A 66 -7.64 -9.22 1.42
CA LEU A 66 -7.67 -7.78 1.18
C LEU A 66 -8.55 -7.42 -0.02
N ARG A 67 -8.38 -8.12 -1.15
CA ARG A 67 -9.22 -7.91 -2.34
C ARG A 67 -10.70 -8.13 -2.00
N ASN A 68 -11.04 -9.25 -1.36
CA ASN A 68 -12.42 -9.57 -1.01
C ASN A 68 -12.99 -8.63 0.06
N LEU A 69 -12.14 -8.00 0.88
CA LEU A 69 -12.55 -6.99 1.85
C LEU A 69 -12.93 -5.69 1.15
N ILE A 70 -12.15 -5.25 0.16
CA ILE A 70 -12.42 -4.04 -0.63
C ILE A 70 -13.76 -4.17 -1.37
N TYR A 71 -14.07 -5.35 -1.91
CA TYR A 71 -15.31 -5.61 -2.66
C TYR A 71 -16.46 -6.18 -1.82
N SER A 72 -16.36 -6.18 -0.48
CA SER A 72 -17.43 -6.74 0.35
C SER A 72 -18.69 -5.86 0.33
N GLU A 73 -19.84 -6.46 0.09
CA GLU A 73 -21.15 -5.76 0.04
C GLU A 73 -21.97 -6.01 1.31
N THR A 74 -21.68 -7.09 2.04
CA THR A 74 -22.38 -7.46 3.27
C THR A 74 -21.45 -7.45 4.48
N GLN A 75 -22.01 -7.20 5.67
CA GLN A 75 -21.27 -7.28 6.94
C GLN A 75 -20.60 -8.64 7.14
N ARG A 76 -21.28 -9.72 6.73
CA ARG A 76 -20.76 -11.09 6.81
C ARG A 76 -19.54 -11.29 5.89
N GLN A 77 -19.62 -10.83 4.64
CA GLN A 77 -18.48 -10.87 3.72
C GLN A 77 -17.31 -10.05 4.27
N ARG A 78 -17.56 -8.84 4.79
CA ARG A 78 -16.51 -8.00 5.39
C ARG A 78 -15.79 -8.73 6.53
N GLN A 79 -16.54 -9.33 7.46
CA GLN A 79 -15.95 -10.05 8.60
C GLN A 79 -15.11 -11.25 8.17
N MET A 80 -15.61 -12.05 7.22
CA MET A 80 -14.87 -13.20 6.67
C MET A 80 -13.58 -12.76 5.97
N SER A 81 -13.67 -11.78 5.08
CA SER A 81 -12.51 -11.25 4.35
C SER A 81 -11.49 -10.61 5.28
N TYR A 82 -11.93 -9.94 6.35
CA TYR A 82 -11.05 -9.36 7.36
C TYR A 82 -10.24 -10.43 8.10
N GLY A 83 -10.88 -11.56 8.48
CA GLY A 83 -10.18 -12.69 9.09
C GLY A 83 -9.12 -13.29 8.17
N GLN A 84 -9.45 -13.47 6.89
CA GLN A 84 -8.52 -13.97 5.89
C GLN A 84 -7.34 -13.01 5.64
N MET A 85 -7.61 -11.69 5.60
CA MET A 85 -6.59 -10.66 5.41
C MET A 85 -5.59 -10.59 6.57
N ARG A 86 -6.02 -10.89 7.81
CA ARG A 86 -5.18 -10.85 9.02
C ARG A 86 -4.36 -12.14 9.24
N GLY A 87 -4.49 -13.12 8.35
CA GLY A 87 -4.11 -14.51 8.52
C GLY A 87 -2.63 -14.90 8.35
N GLY A 88 -1.67 -14.00 8.52
CA GLY A 88 -0.35 -14.26 9.12
C GLY A 88 0.77 -14.90 8.28
N ALA A 89 1.70 -14.06 7.82
CA ALA A 89 3.13 -14.40 7.74
C ALA A 89 3.97 -13.53 8.70
N GLU A 90 4.85 -14.15 9.51
CA GLU A 90 5.91 -13.43 10.23
C GLU A 90 6.83 -12.74 9.23
N ALA A 91 6.90 -11.41 9.29
CA ALA A 91 7.73 -10.60 8.40
C ALA A 91 9.22 -10.99 8.54
N ARG A 92 9.71 -11.82 7.62
CA ARG A 92 11.14 -12.18 7.53
C ARG A 92 11.88 -11.00 6.93
N ARG A 93 12.83 -10.46 7.69
CA ARG A 93 13.58 -9.24 7.39
C ARG A 93 14.47 -9.44 6.15
N ILE A 94 14.04 -8.93 5.00
CA ILE A 94 14.83 -8.84 3.78
C ILE A 94 14.95 -7.37 3.39
N ARG A 95 16.17 -6.91 3.09
CA ARG A 95 16.55 -5.50 2.89
C ARG A 95 16.68 -5.22 1.39
N TYR A 96 15.94 -4.27 0.83
CA TYR A 96 16.07 -3.83 -0.58
C TYR A 96 15.59 -2.37 -0.82
N PRO A 97 15.95 -1.75 -1.98
CA PRO A 97 16.20 -0.32 -2.12
C PRO A 97 14.93 0.52 -2.31
N SER A 98 15.01 1.78 -1.90
CA SER A 98 13.92 2.75 -1.87
C SER A 98 13.55 3.25 -3.28
N ILE A 99 12.40 2.81 -3.82
CA ILE A 99 11.68 3.52 -4.89
C ILE A 99 10.35 4.00 -4.30
N ILE A 100 10.19 5.32 -4.20
CA ILE A 100 8.97 5.95 -3.68
C ILE A 100 7.94 6.01 -4.81
N CYS A 101 6.95 5.12 -4.75
CA CYS A 101 5.76 5.15 -5.60
C CYS A 101 4.61 5.84 -4.86
N TYR A 102 3.72 6.51 -5.60
CA TYR A 102 2.50 7.13 -5.08
C TYR A 102 1.32 6.79 -5.98
N GLU A 103 0.14 6.61 -5.39
CA GLU A 103 -1.11 6.38 -6.11
C GLU A 103 -1.86 7.70 -6.28
N VAL A 104 -2.42 7.91 -7.46
CA VAL A 104 -3.36 9.00 -7.74
C VAL A 104 -4.72 8.35 -7.90
N ASN A 105 -5.63 8.59 -6.95
CA ASN A 105 -7.05 8.30 -7.11
C ASN A 105 -7.71 9.47 -7.80
#